data_AF-A0A5C5FYN1-F1
#
_entry.id   AF-A0A5C5FYN1-F1
#
_cell.length_a   1.000
_cell.length_b   1.000
_cell.length_c   1.000
_cell.angle_alpha   90.00
_cell.angle_beta   90.00
_cell.angle_gamma   90.00
#
_symmetry.space_group_name_H-M   'P 1'
#
loop_
_entity.id
_entity.type
_entity.pdbx_description
1 polymer ?
#
loop_
_entity_poly.entity_id
_entity_poly.type
_entity_poly.pdbx_seq_one_letter_code
_entity_poly.pdbx_strand_id
1 'polypeptide(L)'
;MSSVPGSRVPPPGYESGHFKSPRNGSSPLTDQRSPQRKLRRPCPTQTAPSFKDQVNAYSKKFAGKVFGKEHEVVLGESLQEGRGKDQALTDAEIVKERNASA
;
A
#
# COMPACT_ATOMS: atom_id res chain seq x y z
N MET A 1 50.77 -30.19 24.04
CA MET A 1 51.29 -29.94 22.69
C MET A 1 50.53 -28.77 22.11
N SER A 2 51.21 -27.64 21.93
CA SER A 2 50.68 -26.42 21.30
C SER A 2 50.75 -26.57 19.79
N SER A 3 49.70 -26.21 19.04
CA SER A 3 49.84 -25.72 17.65
C SER A 3 48.53 -25.19 17.03
N VAL A 4 48.52 -23.86 16.89
CA VAL A 4 47.97 -23.00 15.82
C VAL A 4 46.46 -23.05 15.49
N PRO A 5 45.69 -21.98 15.79
CA PRO A 5 44.45 -21.69 15.07
C PRO A 5 44.80 -21.17 13.66
N GLY A 6 44.36 -21.90 12.64
CA GLY A 6 44.55 -21.52 11.24
C GLY A 6 43.97 -20.13 10.96
N SER A 7 44.87 -19.17 10.71
CA SER A 7 44.56 -17.87 10.12
C SER A 7 43.90 -18.08 8.77
N ARG A 8 42.58 -17.85 8.68
CA ARG A 8 41.91 -17.67 7.38
C ARG A 8 42.45 -16.39 6.75
N VAL A 9 43.41 -16.56 5.85
CA VAL A 9 43.80 -15.49 4.92
C VAL A 9 42.62 -15.28 3.97
N PRO A 10 42.01 -14.07 3.92
CA PRO A 10 40.95 -13.79 2.96
C PRO A 10 41.52 -13.78 1.53
N PRO A 11 40.74 -14.21 0.52
CA PRO A 11 41.17 -14.21 -0.87
C PRO A 11 41.44 -12.78 -1.37
N PRO A 12 42.41 -12.59 -2.29
CA PRO A 12 42.69 -11.29 -2.89
C PRO A 12 41.45 -10.83 -3.68
N GLY A 13 40.87 -9.70 -3.28
CA GLY A 13 39.62 -9.16 -3.85
C GLY A 13 38.43 -9.08 -2.88
N TYR A 14 38.60 -9.50 -1.61
CA TYR A 14 37.64 -9.13 -0.56
C TYR A 14 37.78 -7.64 -0.25
N GLU A 15 37.04 -6.79 -0.97
CA GLU A 15 36.74 -5.46 -0.44
C GLU A 15 35.98 -5.66 0.87
N SER A 16 36.66 -5.32 1.96
CA SER A 16 36.06 -5.03 3.25
C SER A 16 35.02 -3.93 3.02
N GLY A 17 33.79 -4.34 2.70
CA GLY A 17 32.63 -3.48 2.69
C GLY A 17 32.56 -2.80 4.04
N HIS A 18 33.03 -1.56 4.08
CA HIS A 18 32.92 -0.67 5.22
C HIS A 18 31.47 -0.71 5.70
N PHE A 19 31.24 -1.40 6.82
CA PHE A 19 30.03 -1.27 7.60
C PHE A 19 30.01 0.16 8.16
N LYS A 20 29.58 1.11 7.33
CA LYS A 20 29.24 2.45 7.77
C LYS A 20 27.94 2.31 8.57
N SER A 21 28.07 2.07 9.86
CA SER A 21 27.01 2.43 10.80
C SER A 21 26.75 3.94 10.64
N PRO A 22 25.53 4.39 10.33
CA PRO A 22 25.19 5.78 10.58
C PRO A 22 25.11 5.93 12.10
N ARG A 23 26.14 6.57 12.66
CA ARG A 23 26.05 7.21 13.98
C ARG A 23 24.90 8.19 13.95
N ASN A 24 24.20 8.28 15.07
CA ASN A 24 23.28 9.36 15.42
C ASN A 24 23.77 10.70 14.87
N GLY A 25 23.12 11.17 13.81
CA GLY A 25 23.22 12.50 13.27
C GLY A 25 21.89 13.19 13.49
N SER A 26 21.78 13.89 14.61
CA SER A 26 20.80 14.95 14.81
C SER A 26 20.87 15.88 13.59
N SER A 27 19.79 16.00 12.84
CA SER A 27 19.64 17.01 11.80
C SER A 27 18.18 17.46 11.78
N PRO A 28 17.98 18.73 11.44
CA PRO A 28 17.35 19.69 12.33
C PRO A 28 15.83 19.60 12.28
N LEU A 29 15.21 20.11 13.34
CA LEU A 29 13.85 20.61 13.30
C LEU A 29 13.75 21.67 12.19
N THR A 30 13.50 21.23 10.96
CA THR A 30 13.07 22.13 9.89
C THR A 30 11.62 22.45 10.20
N ASP A 31 11.44 23.58 10.87
CA ASP A 31 10.22 24.35 11.00
C ASP A 31 9.65 24.63 9.60
N GLN A 32 8.99 23.64 9.00
CA GLN A 32 8.20 23.83 7.80
C GLN A 32 6.82 24.33 8.23
N ARG A 33 6.79 25.61 8.59
CA ARG A 33 5.60 26.44 8.66
C ARG A 33 4.97 26.55 7.27
N SER A 34 4.29 25.49 6.84
CA SER A 34 3.35 25.54 5.72
C SER A 34 1.97 25.94 6.26
N PRO A 35 1.28 26.87 5.57
CA PRO A 35 0.29 27.74 6.17
C PRO A 35 -0.93 26.93 6.63
N GLN A 36 -1.56 27.39 7.71
CA GLN A 36 -2.94 27.02 8.01
C GLN A 36 -3.80 27.29 6.77
N ARG A 37 -4.03 26.27 5.95
CA ARG A 37 -5.18 26.25 5.04
C ARG A 37 -6.39 26.04 5.92
N LYS A 38 -6.91 27.15 6.47
CA LYS A 38 -8.35 27.37 6.60
C LYS A 38 -8.96 27.25 5.19
N LEU A 39 -9.07 26.03 4.68
CA LEU A 39 -9.91 25.73 3.53
C LEU A 39 -11.12 24.97 4.05
N ARG A 40 -12.14 25.77 4.33
CA ARG A 40 -13.54 25.54 3.99
C ARG A 40 -13.96 24.06 3.86
N ARG A 41 -14.87 23.67 4.75
CA ARG A 41 -15.80 22.54 4.55
C ARG A 41 -16.16 22.37 3.07
N PRO A 42 -16.17 21.13 2.59
CA PRO A 42 -17.34 20.61 1.93
C PRO A 42 -17.97 19.59 2.88
N CYS A 43 -19.17 19.88 3.37
CA CYS A 43 -20.10 18.78 3.60
C CYS A 43 -20.40 18.23 2.20
N PRO A 44 -20.05 16.96 1.96
CA PRO A 44 -21.07 15.94 1.87
C PRO A 44 -20.90 15.00 3.05
N THR A 45 -22.01 14.48 3.57
CA THR A 45 -22.05 13.30 4.45
C THR A 45 -21.66 12.04 3.67
N GLN A 46 -20.56 12.06 2.91
CA GLN A 46 -19.87 10.87 2.46
C GLN A 46 -18.74 10.64 3.46
N THR A 47 -19.09 9.93 4.54
CA THR A 47 -18.13 9.41 5.49
C THR A 47 -17.05 8.70 4.69
N ALA A 48 -15.81 9.21 4.75
CA ALA A 48 -14.68 8.55 4.11
C ALA A 48 -14.71 7.05 4.46
N PRO A 49 -14.50 6.14 3.50
CA PRO A 49 -14.62 4.71 3.75
C PRO A 49 -13.68 4.32 4.89
N SER A 50 -14.16 3.47 5.79
CA SER A 50 -13.34 3.03 6.93
C SER A 50 -12.07 2.35 6.42
N PHE A 51 -10.99 2.37 7.21
CA PHE A 51 -9.75 1.68 6.81
C PHE A 51 -9.99 0.21 6.44
N LYS A 52 -10.89 -0.47 7.15
CA LYS A 52 -11.31 -1.84 6.83
C LYS A 52 -11.98 -1.93 5.47
N ASP A 53 -12.87 -0.99 5.14
CA ASP A 53 -13.53 -0.95 3.83
C ASP A 53 -12.53 -0.63 2.71
N GLN A 54 -11.53 0.23 2.96
CA GLN A 54 -10.45 0.49 2.01
C GLN A 54 -9.61 -0.76 1.74
N VAL A 55 -9.22 -1.51 2.78
CA VAL A 55 -8.47 -2.76 2.61
C VAL A 55 -9.30 -3.78 1.83
N ASN A 56 -10.59 -3.90 2.13
CA ASN A 56 -11.50 -4.77 1.39
C ASN A 56 -11.61 -4.34 -0.08
N ALA A 57 -11.75 -3.04 -0.35
CA ALA A 57 -11.80 -2.49 -1.70
C ALA A 57 -10.54 -2.83 -2.51
N TYR A 58 -9.36 -2.61 -1.93
CA TYR A 58 -8.09 -2.96 -2.58
C TYR A 58 -7.96 -4.46 -2.83
N SER A 59 -8.34 -5.29 -1.85
CA SER A 59 -8.26 -6.74 -1.98
C SER A 59 -9.17 -7.26 -3.10
N LYS A 60 -10.40 -6.74 -3.17
CA LYS A 60 -11.38 -7.05 -4.22
C LYS A 60 -10.88 -6.63 -5.59
N LYS A 61 -10.38 -5.39 -5.71
CA LYS A 61 -9.79 -4.87 -6.94
C LYS A 61 -8.60 -5.69 -7.41
N PHE A 62 -7.72 -6.06 -6.50
CA PHE A 62 -6.54 -6.88 -6.81
C PHE A 62 -6.93 -8.28 -7.27
N ALA A 63 -7.77 -8.98 -6.50
CA ALA A 63 -8.25 -10.32 -6.86
C ALA A 63 -8.98 -10.30 -8.21
N GLY A 64 -9.82 -9.30 -8.46
CA GLY A 64 -10.50 -9.13 -9.74
C GLY A 64 -9.53 -9.01 -10.91
N LYS A 65 -8.49 -8.17 -10.77
CA LYS A 65 -7.45 -8.01 -11.81
C LYS A 65 -6.62 -9.26 -12.04
N VAL A 66 -6.28 -10.00 -10.98
CA VAL A 66 -5.45 -11.20 -11.06
C VAL A 66 -6.21 -12.39 -11.66
N PHE A 67 -7.47 -12.57 -11.28
CA PHE A 67 -8.28 -13.71 -11.70
C PHE A 67 -9.21 -13.41 -12.90
N GLY A 68 -9.10 -12.22 -13.51
CA GLY A 68 -9.95 -11.82 -14.63
C GLY A 68 -11.43 -11.67 -14.26
N LYS A 69 -11.74 -11.33 -13.00
CA LYS A 69 -13.11 -11.14 -12.51
C LYS A 69 -13.45 -9.66 -12.45
N GLU A 70 -14.03 -9.13 -13.54
CA GLU A 70 -14.33 -7.70 -13.67
C GLU A 70 -15.35 -7.20 -12.63
N HIS A 71 -16.34 -8.01 -12.27
CA HIS A 71 -17.31 -7.68 -11.21
C HIS A 71 -16.65 -7.46 -9.84
N GLU A 72 -15.55 -8.16 -9.54
CA GLU A 72 -14.77 -7.96 -8.32
C GLU A 72 -13.93 -6.67 -8.38
N VAL A 73 -13.48 -6.28 -9.58
CA VAL A 73 -12.80 -4.99 -9.82
C VAL A 73 -13.76 -3.84 -9.54
N VAL A 74 -14.95 -3.90 -10.12
CA VAL A 74 -15.99 -2.87 -9.98
C VAL A 74 -16.49 -2.78 -8.54
N LEU A 75 -16.69 -3.93 -7.87
CA LEU A 75 -17.01 -3.95 -6.44
C LEU A 75 -15.95 -3.22 -5.60
N GLY A 76 -14.67 -3.48 -5.88
CA GLY A 76 -13.57 -2.81 -5.19
C GLY A 76 -13.54 -1.30 -5.45
N GLU A 77 -13.76 -0.87 -6.69
CA GLU A 77 -13.78 0.55 -7.05
C GLU A 77 -14.95 1.30 -6.42
N SER A 78 -16.17 0.75 -6.47
CA SER A 78 -17.35 1.38 -5.86
C SER A 78 -17.23 1.46 -4.33
N LEU A 79 -16.62 0.47 -3.68
CA LEU A 79 -16.30 0.54 -2.24
C LEU A 79 -15.26 1.62 -1.92
N GLN A 80 -14.26 1.80 -2.79
CA GLN A 80 -13.22 2.82 -2.63
C GLN A 80 -13.75 4.23 -2.83
N GLU A 81 -14.71 4.42 -3.74
CA GLU A 81 -15.41 5.68 -3.99
C GLU A 81 -16.38 6.07 -2.87
N GLY A 82 -16.62 5.19 -1.90
CA GLY A 82 -17.55 5.46 -0.81
C GLY A 82 -19.02 5.46 -1.24
N ARG A 83 -19.37 4.76 -2.33
CA ARG A 83 -20.77 4.62 -2.79
C ARG A 83 -21.65 3.78 -1.87
N GLY A 84 -21.07 3.16 -0.84
CA GLY A 84 -21.76 2.26 0.07
C GLY A 84 -21.82 0.82 -0.47
N LYS A 85 -22.06 -0.13 0.44
CA LYS A 85 -22.00 -1.57 0.12
C LYS A 85 -23.10 -2.00 -0.84
N ASP A 86 -24.31 -1.52 -0.63
CA ASP A 86 -25.48 -1.93 -1.44
C ASP A 86 -25.33 -1.46 -2.89
N GLN A 87 -24.83 -0.23 -3.09
CA GLN A 87 -24.56 0.29 -4.42
C GLN A 87 -23.42 -0.47 -5.09
N ALA A 88 -22.33 -0.73 -4.36
CA ALA A 88 -21.18 -1.47 -4.89
C ALA A 88 -21.55 -2.91 -5.30
N LEU A 89 -22.46 -3.56 -4.56
CA LEU A 89 -22.99 -4.88 -4.92
C LEU A 89 -23.85 -4.81 -6.17
N THR A 90 -24.73 -3.82 -6.27
CA THR A 90 -25.56 -3.59 -7.46
C THR A 90 -24.70 -3.37 -8.70
N ASP A 91 -23.70 -2.50 -8.60
CA ASP A 91 -22.77 -2.20 -9.70
C ASP A 91 -22.01 -3.46 -10.15
N ALA A 92 -21.56 -4.28 -9.20
CA ALA A 92 -20.87 -5.54 -9.48
C ALA A 92 -21.79 -6.59 -10.12
N GLU A 93 -23.06 -6.66 -9.70
CA GLU A 93 -24.04 -7.60 -10.24
C GLU A 93 -24.38 -7.30 -11.70
N ILE A 94 -24.57 -6.03 -12.05
CA ILE A 94 -24.76 -5.59 -13.45
C ILE A 94 -23.60 -6.06 -14.34
N VAL A 95 -22.37 -5.92 -13.86
CA VAL A 95 -21.15 -6.31 -14.60
C VAL A 95 -21.03 -7.83 -14.70
N LYS A 96 -21.45 -8.55 -13.65
CA LYS A 96 -21.47 -10.01 -13.64
C LYS A 96 -22.49 -10.56 -14.63
N GLU A 97 -23.70 -10.00 -14.68
CA GLU A 97 -24.74 -10.39 -15.63
C GLU A 97 -24.33 -10.09 -17.07
N ARG A 98 -23.73 -8.92 -17.32
CA ARG A 98 -23.21 -8.55 -18.63
C ARG A 98 -22.15 -9.53 -19.13
N ASN A 99 -21.23 -9.94 -18.26
CA ASN A 99 -20.19 -10.91 -18.61
C ASN A 99 -20.70 -12.35 -18.73
N ALA A 100 -21.76 -12.71 -18.02
CA ALA A 100 -22.39 -14.01 -18.16
C ALA A 100 -23.23 -14.14 -19.45
N SER A 101 -23.64 -13.02 -20.03
CA SER A 101 -24.45 -12.94 -21.25
C SER A 101 -23.62 -12.76 -22.53
N ALA A 102 -22.30 -12.67 -22.42
CA ALA A 102 -21.34 -12.52 -23.51
C ALA A 102 -20.66 -13.85 -23.83
#